data_AF-A0A8S2RNC6-F1
#
_entry.id   AF-A0A8S2RNC6-F1
#
_cell.length_a   1.000
_cell.length_b   1.000
_cell.length_c   1.000
_cell.angle_alpha   90.00
_cell.angle_beta   90.00
_cell.angle_gamma   90.00
#
_symmetry.space_group_name_H-M   'P 1'
#
loop_
_entity.id
_entity.type
_entity.pdbx_description
1 polymer ?
#
loop_
_entity_poly.entity_id
_entity_poly.type
_entity_poly.pdbx_seq_one_letter_code
_entity_poly.pdbx_strand_id
1 'polypeptide(L)'
;QTDKGVIDISSLARTDNKAQYPDKVPAAGSGYKYSYNPCKPFTELPSCQGVAACQVSTDGKYSFSIGKQESAKWNPGAIGGSPSVTYTDGPKT
;
A
#
# COMPACT_ATOMS: atom_id res chain seq x y z
N GLN A 1 4.65 -31.01 9.81
CA GLN A 1 5.20 -29.86 10.54
C GLN A 1 4.37 -28.65 10.17
N THR A 2 3.63 -28.08 11.12
CA THR A 2 2.78 -26.89 10.88
C THR A 2 3.39 -25.74 11.65
N ASP A 3 4.50 -25.20 11.15
CA ASP A 3 5.10 -24.02 11.75
C ASP A 3 4.20 -22.82 11.43
N LYS A 4 3.29 -22.53 12.36
CA LYS A 4 2.41 -21.37 12.33
C LYS A 4 3.17 -20.20 12.94
N GLY A 5 3.83 -19.41 12.11
CA GLY A 5 4.44 -18.13 12.50
C GLY A 5 3.46 -16.98 12.32
N VAL A 6 3.60 -15.94 13.14
CA VAL A 6 2.91 -14.65 12.94
C VAL A 6 3.84 -13.72 12.18
N ILE A 7 3.37 -13.18 11.06
CA ILE A 7 4.04 -12.08 10.36
C ILE A 7 3.37 -10.79 10.82
N ASP A 8 4.05 -10.06 11.70
CA ASP A 8 3.62 -8.75 12.15
C ASP A 8 4.47 -7.66 11.47
N ILE A 9 3.83 -6.85 10.63
CA ILE A 9 4.48 -5.72 9.97
C ILE A 9 3.99 -4.37 10.51
N SER A 10 3.27 -4.35 11.63
CA SER A 10 2.72 -3.12 12.21
C SER A 10 3.78 -2.07 12.53
N SER A 11 5.01 -2.50 12.83
CA SER A 11 6.17 -1.62 13.06
C SER A 11 6.62 -0.84 11.82
N LEU A 12 6.21 -1.26 10.61
CA LEU A 12 6.48 -0.52 9.38
C LEU A 12 5.49 0.63 9.18
N ALA A 13 4.37 0.65 9.89
CA ALA A 13 3.34 1.65 9.68
C ALA A 13 3.70 2.99 10.34
N ARG A 14 3.49 4.08 9.62
CA ARG A 14 3.41 5.40 10.25
C ARG A 14 2.01 5.66 10.78
N THR A 15 1.92 6.36 11.91
CA THR A 15 0.65 6.73 12.56
C THR A 15 0.31 8.22 12.43
N ASP A 16 1.15 9.01 11.76
CA ASP A 16 1.00 10.47 11.61
C ASP A 16 0.24 10.88 10.34
N ASN A 17 -0.62 9.99 9.81
CA ASN A 17 -1.40 10.17 8.59
C ASN A 17 -0.54 10.43 7.33
N LYS A 18 0.73 9.99 7.32
CA LYS A 18 1.65 10.05 6.17
C LYS A 18 2.05 8.66 5.70
N ALA A 19 2.47 8.56 4.44
CA ALA A 19 3.01 7.32 3.90
C ALA A 19 4.38 6.97 4.54
N GLN A 20 4.59 5.70 4.90
CA GLN A 20 5.92 5.20 5.29
C GLN A 20 6.90 5.24 4.12
N TYR A 21 6.41 4.88 2.93
CA TYR A 21 7.18 4.87 1.70
C TYR A 21 6.57 5.88 0.74
N PRO A 22 6.87 7.18 0.87
CA PRO A 22 6.33 8.20 -0.04
C PRO A 22 7.07 8.20 -1.37
N ASP A 23 6.35 8.53 -2.43
CA ASP A 23 6.90 9.03 -3.71
C ASP A 23 7.96 8.14 -4.36
N LYS A 24 7.85 6.82 -4.25
CA LYS A 24 8.78 5.89 -4.88
C LYS A 24 8.54 5.84 -6.39
N VAL A 25 9.56 6.22 -7.15
CA VAL A 25 9.56 6.14 -8.61
C VAL A 25 10.06 4.75 -9.05
N PRO A 26 9.29 3.98 -9.83
CA PRO A 26 9.78 2.71 -10.36
C PRO A 26 10.95 2.91 -11.32
N ALA A 27 11.89 1.96 -11.33
CA ALA A 27 13.11 2.04 -12.15
C ALA A 27 12.84 2.20 -13.66
N ALA A 28 11.68 1.77 -14.16
CA ALA A 28 11.29 1.84 -15.57
C ALA A 28 10.69 3.20 -16.02
N GLY A 29 10.77 4.25 -15.21
CA GLY A 29 10.39 5.61 -15.64
C GLY A 29 8.90 5.80 -15.95
N SER A 30 8.02 5.17 -15.17
CA SER A 30 6.59 5.03 -15.48
C SER A 30 5.75 6.34 -15.56
N GLY A 31 6.35 7.53 -15.45
CA GLY A 31 5.59 8.79 -15.36
C GLY A 31 4.79 8.94 -14.06
N TYR A 32 4.93 7.98 -13.14
CA TYR A 32 4.26 7.95 -11.84
C TYR A 32 5.25 7.64 -10.71
N LYS A 33 4.88 8.12 -9.52
CA LYS A 33 5.47 7.80 -8.22
C LYS A 33 4.38 7.20 -7.33
N TYR A 34 4.79 6.37 -6.37
CA TYR A 34 3.87 5.60 -5.54
C TYR A 34 4.17 5.81 -4.05
N SER A 35 3.11 6.05 -3.30
CA SER A 35 3.15 6.18 -1.85
C SER A 35 2.43 5.01 -1.19
N TYR A 36 3.02 4.42 -0.14
CA TYR A 36 2.45 3.29 0.58
C TYR A 36 2.62 3.42 2.09
N ASN A 37 1.58 3.07 2.84
CA ASN A 37 1.64 2.87 4.28
C ASN A 37 0.98 1.52 4.62
N PRO A 38 1.71 0.52 5.15
CA PRO A 38 1.07 -0.68 5.65
C PRO A 38 0.23 -0.39 6.90
N CYS A 39 -0.88 -1.11 7.09
CA CYS A 39 -1.66 -1.20 8.34
C CYS A 39 -2.31 0.08 8.89
N LYS A 40 -1.95 1.27 8.41
CA LYS A 40 -2.51 2.56 8.82
C LYS A 40 -2.84 3.41 7.60
N PRO A 41 -4.04 4.01 7.53
CA PRO A 41 -4.38 4.86 6.41
C PRO A 41 -3.54 6.14 6.44
N PHE A 42 -3.28 6.70 5.27
CA PHE A 42 -2.67 8.02 5.13
C PHE A 42 -3.46 8.87 4.14
N THR A 43 -3.15 10.16 4.11
CA THR A 43 -3.78 11.10 3.18
C THR A 43 -2.71 11.85 2.39
N GLU A 44 -2.87 11.87 1.07
CA GLU A 44 -1.98 12.56 0.14
C GLU A 44 -2.77 13.09 -1.05
N LEU A 45 -2.75 14.41 -1.28
CA LEU A 45 -3.54 15.04 -2.35
C LEU A 45 -5.06 14.78 -2.24
N PRO A 46 -5.91 15.50 -2.99
CA PRO A 46 -7.35 15.33 -2.87
C PRO A 46 -7.88 13.93 -3.23
N SER A 47 -7.26 13.21 -4.18
CA SER A 47 -7.75 11.90 -4.63
C SER A 47 -7.35 10.72 -3.74
N CYS A 48 -6.37 10.88 -2.85
CA CYS A 48 -5.92 9.80 -1.96
C CYS A 48 -6.16 10.15 -0.49
N GLN A 49 -7.43 10.11 -0.08
CA GLN A 49 -7.87 10.33 1.30
C GLN A 49 -8.03 8.99 2.04
N GLY A 50 -7.36 8.83 3.16
CA GLY A 50 -7.45 7.62 3.99
C GLY A 50 -7.12 6.32 3.24
N VAL A 51 -6.06 6.32 2.43
CA VAL A 51 -5.65 5.20 1.58
C VAL A 51 -4.56 4.35 2.21
N ALA A 52 -4.40 3.12 1.71
CA ALA A 52 -3.21 2.30 1.94
C ALA A 52 -2.12 2.61 0.92
N ALA A 53 -2.50 2.96 -0.31
CA ALA A 53 -1.57 3.29 -1.38
C ALA A 53 -2.13 4.36 -2.33
N CYS A 54 -1.25 5.23 -2.82
CA CYS A 54 -1.56 6.31 -3.76
C CYS A 54 -0.58 6.28 -4.93
N GLN A 55 -1.09 6.46 -6.15
CA GLN A 55 -0.30 6.70 -7.35
C GLN A 55 -0.42 8.16 -7.72
N VAL A 56 0.71 8.82 -8.01
CA VAL A 56 0.76 10.24 -8.36
C VAL A 56 1.60 10.41 -9.62
N SER A 57 1.16 11.22 -10.58
CA SER A 57 1.98 11.54 -11.76
C SER A 57 3.25 12.27 -11.31
N THR A 58 4.35 12.11 -12.05
CA THR A 58 5.64 12.75 -11.67
C THR A 58 5.58 14.27 -11.67
N ASP A 59 4.66 14.87 -12.43
CA ASP A 59 4.38 16.30 -12.42
C ASP A 59 3.36 16.73 -11.32
N GLY A 60 2.86 15.77 -10.53
CA GLY A 60 1.95 16.01 -9.41
C GLY A 60 0.51 16.37 -9.78
N LYS A 61 0.16 16.43 -11.08
CA LYS A 61 -1.16 16.88 -11.54
C LYS A 61 -2.26 15.84 -11.36
N TYR A 62 -1.93 14.56 -11.47
CA TYR A 62 -2.89 13.47 -11.38
C TYR A 62 -2.55 12.59 -10.18
N SER A 63 -3.58 12.21 -9.43
CA SER A 63 -3.45 11.25 -8.33
C SER A 63 -4.63 10.29 -8.33
N PHE A 64 -4.32 9.04 -8.01
CA PHE A 64 -5.27 7.93 -8.01
C PHE A 64 -5.11 7.15 -6.71
N SER A 65 -6.23 6.95 -6.01
CA SER A 65 -6.29 5.96 -4.94
C SER A 65 -6.18 4.58 -5.59
N ILE A 66 -5.25 3.76 -5.10
CA ILE A 66 -4.98 2.42 -5.66
C ILE A 66 -5.10 1.32 -4.60
N GLY A 67 -5.56 1.66 -3.39
CA GLY A 67 -5.83 0.69 -2.36
C GLY A 67 -6.30 1.31 -1.04
N LYS A 68 -7.27 0.66 -0.39
CA LYS A 68 -7.82 1.05 0.91
C LYS A 68 -7.45 0.05 2.00
N GLN A 69 -7.23 0.50 3.23
CA GLN A 69 -6.82 -0.39 4.33
C GLN A 69 -7.86 -1.48 4.62
N GLU A 70 -9.14 -1.13 4.57
CA GLU A 70 -10.27 -2.04 4.78
C GLU A 70 -10.36 -3.17 3.74
N SER A 71 -9.70 -3.02 2.60
CA SER A 71 -9.66 -4.04 1.53
C SER A 71 -8.52 -5.05 1.68
N ALA A 72 -7.67 -4.89 2.70
CA ALA A 72 -6.46 -5.67 2.87
C ALA A 72 -6.76 -7.18 2.91
N LYS A 73 -6.09 -7.93 2.03
CA LYS A 73 -6.11 -9.40 2.03
C LYS A 73 -4.71 -9.94 2.18
N TRP A 74 -4.50 -10.68 3.26
CA TRP A 74 -3.24 -11.31 3.62
C TRP A 74 -3.17 -12.73 3.08
N ASN A 75 -2.07 -13.03 2.42
CA ASN A 75 -1.71 -14.37 2.01
C ASN A 75 -0.34 -14.70 2.62
N PRO A 76 -0.26 -15.65 3.58
CA PRO A 76 1.01 -16.03 4.18
C PRO A 76 1.97 -16.73 3.21
N GLY A 77 1.49 -17.13 2.02
CA GLY A 77 2.26 -17.92 1.07
C GLY A 77 2.29 -19.41 1.43
N ALA A 78 2.80 -20.23 0.51
CA ALA A 78 3.13 -21.63 0.80
C ALA A 78 4.44 -21.72 1.60
N ILE A 79 4.78 -22.89 2.12
CA ILE A 79 6.09 -23.13 2.74
C ILE A 79 7.19 -22.84 1.71
N GLY A 80 8.11 -21.93 2.03
CA GLY A 80 9.16 -21.44 1.12
C GLY A 80 8.70 -20.36 0.13
N GLY A 81 7.44 -19.94 0.17
CA GLY A 81 6.90 -18.82 -0.60
C GLY A 81 6.99 -17.49 0.16
N SER A 82 6.86 -16.40 -0.58
CA SER A 82 6.78 -15.06 0.01
C SER A 82 5.35 -14.75 0.47
N PRO A 83 5.17 -14.19 1.68
CA PRO A 83 3.90 -13.61 2.07
C PRO A 83 3.56 -12.41 1.18
N SER A 84 2.27 -12.14 1.03
CA SER A 84 1.78 -10.99 0.28
C SER A 84 0.56 -10.37 0.94
N VAL A 85 0.40 -9.07 0.70
CA VAL A 85 -0.81 -8.32 1.02
C VAL A 85 -1.30 -7.65 -0.24
N THR A 86 -2.61 -7.67 -0.46
CA THR A 86 -3.25 -6.98 -1.59
C THR A 86 -4.29 -5.99 -1.07
N TYR A 87 -4.43 -4.88 -1.80
CA TYR A 87 -5.42 -3.84 -1.53
C TYR A 87 -6.18 -3.55 -2.84
N THR A 88 -7.42 -3.10 -2.72
CA THR A 88 -8.24 -2.64 -3.83
C THR A 88 -8.83 -1.27 -3.51
N ASP A 89 -9.03 -0.46 -4.54
CA ASP A 89 -9.80 0.78 -4.45
C ASP A 89 -11.14 0.56 -5.15
N GLY A 90 -12.24 0.63 -4.39
CA GLY A 90 -13.59 0.30 -4.86
C GLY A 90 -14.11 -1.09 -4.43
N PRO A 91 -15.44 -1.31 -4.49
CA PRO A 91 -16.03 -2.61 -4.20
C PRO A 91 -15.55 -3.65 -5.22
N LYS A 92 -15.25 -4.87 -4.75
CA LYS A 92 -15.11 -6.02 -5.63
C LYS A 92 -16.48 -6.25 -6.29
N THR A 93 -16.63 -5.87 -7.55
CA THR A 93 -17.68 -6.42 -8.42
C THR A 93 -17.39 -7.88 -8.70
#